data_AF-A0A3M9LRL9-F1
#
_entry.id   AF-A0A3M9LRL9-F1
#
_cell.length_a   1.000
_cell.length_b   1.000
_cell.length_c   1.000
_cell.angle_alpha   90.00
_cell.angle_beta   90.00
_cell.angle_gamma   90.00
#
_symmetry.space_group_name_H-M   'P 1'
#
loop_
_entity.id
_entity.type
_entity.pdbx_description
1 polymer ?
#
loop_
_entity_poly.entity_id
_entity_poly.type
_entity_poly.pdbx_seq_one_letter_code
_entity_poly.pdbx_strand_id
1 'polypeptide(L)'
;MGREFTDRDMDIFNKLAPEAGENNISQMGHPYPFILRPISHRFAESGEDFRNRLEKLKREDVEYLADLAIEGKEDVRGLEDEDMDSFFSVLEGFSPEKLEELKDKLGMI
;
A
#
# COMPACT_ATOMS: atom_id res chain seq x y z
N MET A 1 17.83 -8.61 -0.01
CA MET A 1 16.82 -9.48 0.63
C MET A 1 15.57 -8.65 0.80
N GLY A 2 14.43 -9.12 0.29
CA GLY A 2 13.15 -8.45 0.50
C GLY A 2 12.72 -8.57 1.96
N ARG A 3 11.86 -7.65 2.41
CA ARG A 3 11.19 -7.74 3.70
C ARG A 3 10.33 -9.01 3.75
N GLU A 4 10.33 -9.69 4.90
CA GLU A 4 9.33 -10.73 5.18
C GLU A 4 8.05 -10.08 5.71
N PHE A 5 6.91 -10.53 5.20
CA PHE A 5 5.61 -10.04 5.65
C PHE A 5 5.29 -10.61 7.04
N THR A 6 4.92 -9.72 7.95
CA THR A 6 4.31 -10.08 9.23
C THR A 6 2.89 -10.58 9.00
N ASP A 7 2.28 -11.17 10.03
CA ASP A 7 0.87 -11.58 9.98
C ASP A 7 -0.06 -10.40 9.63
N ARG A 8 0.26 -9.19 10.10
CA ARG A 8 -0.50 -7.98 9.78
C ARG A 8 -0.35 -7.58 8.31
N ASP A 9 0.87 -7.69 7.77
CA ASP A 9 1.11 -7.40 6.35
C ASP A 9 0.34 -8.37 5.45
N MET A 10 0.33 -9.66 5.81
CA MET A 10 -0.44 -10.67 5.08
C MET A 10 -1.94 -10.42 5.17
N ASP A 11 -2.47 -10.09 6.35
CA ASP A 11 -3.90 -9.75 6.52
C ASP A 11 -4.30 -8.55 5.64
N ILE A 12 -3.49 -7.50 5.61
CA ILE A 12 -3.73 -6.33 4.74
C ILE A 12 -3.63 -6.73 3.26
N PHE A 13 -2.58 -7.44 2.86
CA PHE A 13 -2.38 -7.88 1.49
C PHE A 13 -3.56 -8.72 0.98
N ASN A 14 -4.06 -9.65 1.79
CA ASN A 14 -5.19 -10.50 1.44
C ASN A 14 -6.53 -9.76 1.34
N LYS A 15 -6.72 -8.68 2.12
CA LYS A 15 -7.88 -7.80 1.96
C LYS A 15 -7.81 -7.00 0.66
N LEU A 16 -6.61 -6.54 0.30
CA LEU A 16 -6.37 -5.74 -0.91
C LEU A 16 -6.44 -6.58 -2.18
N ALA A 17 -5.92 -7.81 -2.17
CA ALA A 17 -5.92 -8.75 -3.29
C ALA A 17 -6.34 -10.17 -2.84
N PRO A 18 -7.62 -10.40 -2.52
CA PRO A 18 -8.12 -11.73 -2.15
C PRO A 18 -7.89 -12.79 -3.24
N GLU A 19 -7.82 -12.38 -4.51
CA GLU A 19 -7.50 -13.22 -5.66
C GLU A 19 -6.07 -13.79 -5.63
N ALA A 20 -5.17 -13.23 -4.82
CA ALA A 20 -3.83 -13.76 -4.63
C ALA A 20 -3.79 -15.03 -3.77
N GLY A 21 -4.87 -15.36 -3.04
CA GLY A 21 -4.99 -16.61 -2.29
C GLY A 21 -3.91 -16.82 -1.22
N GLU A 22 -3.61 -15.78 -0.45
CA GLU A 22 -2.56 -15.79 0.59
C GLU A 22 -1.13 -15.96 0.08
N ASN A 23 -0.91 -15.78 -1.22
CA ASN A 23 0.39 -15.90 -1.84
C ASN A 23 1.02 -14.53 -2.14
N ASN A 24 2.02 -14.15 -1.35
CA ASN A 24 2.82 -12.95 -1.56
C ASN A 24 4.10 -13.19 -2.38
N ILE A 25 4.19 -14.31 -3.11
CA ILE A 25 5.34 -14.64 -3.95
C ILE A 25 5.15 -14.07 -5.36
N SER A 26 6.15 -13.32 -5.82
CA SER A 26 6.22 -12.82 -7.19
C SER A 26 6.39 -13.96 -8.21
N GLN A 27 6.10 -13.67 -9.48
CA GLN A 27 6.35 -14.61 -10.59
C GLN A 27 7.81 -15.12 -10.69
N MET A 28 8.76 -14.38 -10.11
CA MET A 28 10.18 -14.76 -10.06
C MET A 28 10.53 -15.67 -8.87
N GLY A 29 9.55 -16.09 -8.06
CA GLY A 29 9.74 -17.01 -6.94
C GLY A 29 10.24 -16.35 -5.65
N HIS A 30 10.21 -15.02 -5.57
CA HIS A 30 10.61 -14.26 -4.38
C HIS A 30 9.42 -13.55 -3.73
N PRO A 31 9.35 -13.46 -2.39
CA PRO A 31 8.34 -12.65 -1.70
C PRO A 31 8.36 -11.20 -2.17
N TYR A 32 7.20 -10.58 -2.25
CA TYR A 32 7.11 -9.15 -2.50
C TYR A 32 7.79 -8.37 -1.38
N PRO A 33 8.62 -7.36 -1.71
CA PRO A 33 9.28 -6.54 -0.69
C PRO A 33 8.35 -5.50 -0.05
N PHE A 34 7.19 -5.24 -0.67
CA PHE A 34 6.26 -4.15 -0.40
C PHE A 34 4.82 -4.64 -0.59
N ILE A 35 3.85 -4.08 0.14
CA ILE A 35 2.44 -4.44 0.04
C ILE A 35 1.79 -3.71 -1.13
N LEU A 36 1.95 -2.39 -1.24
CA LEU A 36 1.16 -1.61 -2.19
C LEU A 36 1.64 -1.75 -3.63
N ARG A 37 2.94 -1.91 -3.86
CA ARG A 37 3.49 -2.04 -5.21
C ARG A 37 2.88 -3.22 -6.02
N PRO A 38 2.80 -4.47 -5.50
CA PRO A 38 2.13 -5.53 -6.24
C PRO A 38 0.62 -5.27 -6.40
N ILE A 39 -0.04 -4.60 -5.45
CA ILE A 39 -1.46 -4.23 -5.59
C ILE A 39 -1.63 -3.28 -6.78
N SER A 40 -0.86 -2.19 -6.82
CA SER A 40 -0.85 -1.20 -7.89
C SER A 40 -0.52 -1.83 -9.26
N HIS A 41 0.58 -2.57 -9.37
CA HIS A 41 1.10 -2.99 -10.68
C HIS A 41 0.50 -4.29 -11.23
N ARG A 42 -0.25 -5.05 -10.44
CA ARG A 42 -0.69 -6.41 -10.82
C ARG A 42 -2.16 -6.70 -10.58
N PHE A 43 -2.73 -6.13 -9.52
CA PHE A 43 -4.08 -6.48 -9.10
C PHE A 43 -5.07 -5.36 -9.39
N ALA A 44 -4.68 -4.10 -9.17
CA ALA A 44 -5.48 -2.96 -9.55
C ALA A 44 -5.55 -2.81 -11.07
N GLU A 45 -6.74 -2.55 -11.59
CA GLU A 45 -6.95 -2.28 -13.02
C GLU A 45 -6.97 -0.77 -13.34
N SER A 46 -7.10 0.08 -12.32
CA SER A 46 -7.10 1.54 -12.40
C SER A 46 -6.89 2.17 -11.01
N GLY A 47 -6.64 3.49 -10.97
CA GLY A 47 -6.63 4.25 -9.71
C GLY A 47 -7.92 4.11 -8.90
N GLU A 48 -9.07 4.06 -9.58
CA GLU A 48 -10.36 3.85 -8.92
C GLU A 48 -10.48 2.45 -8.30
N ASP A 49 -10.01 1.40 -8.99
CA ASP A 49 -9.99 0.05 -8.42
C ASP A 49 -9.02 -0.03 -7.22
N PHE A 50 -7.83 0.56 -7.35
CA PHE A 50 -6.87 0.65 -6.26
C PHE A 50 -7.45 1.35 -5.03
N ARG A 51 -8.12 2.49 -5.24
CA ARG A 51 -8.86 3.19 -4.19
C ARG A 51 -9.94 2.31 -3.55
N ASN A 52 -10.77 1.66 -4.35
CA ASN A 52 -11.83 0.76 -3.86
C ASN A 52 -11.26 -0.41 -3.04
N ARG A 53 -10.05 -0.89 -3.36
CA ARG A 53 -9.33 -1.88 -2.55
C ARG A 53 -8.89 -1.30 -1.21
N LEU A 54 -8.28 -0.11 -1.20
CA LEU A 54 -7.86 0.58 0.02
C LEU A 54 -9.03 0.88 0.96
N GLU A 55 -10.19 1.27 0.43
CA GLU A 55 -11.39 1.58 1.22
C GLU A 55 -11.99 0.35 1.95
N LYS A 56 -11.57 -0.87 1.60
CA LYS A 56 -11.90 -2.09 2.37
C LYS A 56 -11.12 -2.19 3.67
N LEU A 57 -10.03 -1.44 3.80
CA LEU A 57 -9.22 -1.39 5.00
C LEU A 57 -9.87 -0.46 6.04
N LYS A 58 -9.67 -0.82 7.30
CA LYS A 58 -9.97 0.08 8.42
C LYS A 58 -8.90 1.15 8.53
N ARG A 59 -9.25 2.27 9.18
CA ARG A 59 -8.36 3.41 9.43
C ARG A 59 -6.97 2.98 9.90
N GLU A 60 -6.89 2.09 10.88
CA GLU A 60 -5.63 1.70 11.51
C GLU A 60 -4.71 0.94 10.55
N ASP A 61 -5.27 0.25 9.54
CA ASP A 61 -4.51 -0.48 8.52
C ASP A 61 -4.01 0.47 7.42
N VAL A 62 -4.78 1.51 7.08
CA VAL A 62 -4.32 2.57 6.17
C VAL A 62 -3.21 3.41 6.80
N GLU A 63 -3.38 3.81 8.07
CA GLU A 63 -2.34 4.52 8.84
C GLU A 63 -1.06 3.67 8.96
N TYR A 64 -1.22 2.35 9.16
CA TYR A 64 -0.08 1.43 9.19
C TYR A 64 0.68 1.40 7.85
N LEU A 65 -0.01 1.41 6.71
CA LEU A 65 0.66 1.49 5.40
C LEU A 65 1.44 2.81 5.26
N ALA A 66 0.91 3.91 5.77
CA ALA A 66 1.60 5.19 5.79
C ALA A 66 2.84 5.16 6.71
N ASP A 67 2.74 4.57 7.90
CA ASP A 67 3.88 4.34 8.80
C ASP A 67 4.98 3.54 8.11
N LEU A 68 4.63 2.45 7.43
CA LEU A 68 5.60 1.66 6.68
C LEU A 68 6.28 2.50 5.60
N ALA A 69 5.55 3.37 4.91
CA ALA A 69 6.12 4.25 3.89
C ALA A 69 7.08 5.29 4.51
N ILE A 70 6.71 5.87 5.65
CA ILE A 70 7.56 6.81 6.40
C ILE A 70 8.86 6.12 6.88
N GLU A 71 8.77 4.86 7.29
CA GLU A 71 9.91 4.02 7.69
C GLU A 71 10.73 3.48 6.50
N GLY A 72 10.30 3.71 5.25
CA GLY A 72 10.94 3.18 4.04
C GLY A 72 10.75 1.67 3.84
N LYS A 73 9.75 1.08 4.50
CA LYS A 73 9.35 -0.33 4.41
C LYS A 73 8.15 -0.58 3.49
N GLU A 74 7.61 0.49 2.90
CA GLU A 74 6.62 0.50 1.83
C GLU A 74 7.09 1.52 0.78
N ASP A 75 6.77 1.28 -0.49
CA ASP A 75 7.22 2.13 -1.59
C ASP A 75 6.05 2.78 -2.32
N VAL A 76 5.63 3.93 -1.76
CA VAL A 76 4.57 4.76 -2.33
C VAL A 76 5.04 5.45 -3.62
N ARG A 77 6.32 5.82 -3.74
CA ARG A 77 6.88 6.46 -4.96
C ARG A 77 6.94 5.54 -6.17
N GLY A 78 6.97 4.24 -5.93
CA GLY A 78 6.96 3.22 -6.97
C GLY A 78 5.57 2.81 -7.45
N LEU A 79 4.49 3.41 -6.93
CA LEU A 79 3.13 3.17 -7.42
C LEU A 79 2.89 3.89 -8.75
N GLU A 80 1.85 3.50 -9.48
CA GLU A 80 1.36 4.31 -10.60
C GLU A 80 0.82 5.66 -10.08
N ASP A 81 0.91 6.71 -10.90
CA ASP A 81 0.57 8.08 -10.47
C ASP A 81 -0.88 8.18 -9.92
N GLU A 82 -1.83 7.55 -10.62
CA GLU A 82 -3.25 7.51 -10.20
C GLU A 82 -3.46 6.73 -8.89
N ASP A 83 -2.63 5.71 -8.65
CA ASP A 83 -2.69 4.89 -7.43
C ASP A 83 -2.06 5.62 -6.24
N MET A 84 -0.99 6.37 -6.45
CA MET A 84 -0.40 7.25 -5.45
C MET A 84 -1.40 8.32 -5.00
N ASP A 85 -2.05 8.98 -5.95
CA ASP A 85 -3.09 9.98 -5.66
C ASP A 85 -4.26 9.35 -4.91
N SER A 86 -4.66 8.14 -5.31
CA SER A 86 -5.72 7.38 -4.63
C SER A 86 -5.33 7.02 -3.19
N PHE A 87 -4.09 6.59 -2.95
CA PHE A 87 -3.59 6.34 -1.60
C PHE A 87 -3.61 7.60 -0.73
N PHE A 88 -3.15 8.73 -1.27
CA PHE A 88 -3.17 10.01 -0.56
C PHE A 88 -4.58 10.47 -0.26
N SER A 89 -5.52 10.34 -1.19
CA SER A 89 -6.92 10.71 -0.96
C SER A 89 -7.57 9.87 0.14
N VAL A 90 -7.33 8.55 0.16
CA VAL A 90 -7.84 7.67 1.22
C VAL A 90 -7.19 8.00 2.56
N LEU A 91 -5.88 8.20 2.59
CA LEU A 91 -5.16 8.58 3.80
C LEU A 91 -5.62 9.94 4.34
N GLU A 92 -5.90 10.91 3.48
CA GLU A 92 -6.46 12.22 3.87
C GLU A 92 -7.79 12.06 4.61
N GLY A 93 -8.67 11.20 4.10
CA GLY A 93 -9.97 10.94 4.73
C GLY A 93 -9.86 10.27 6.11
N PHE A 94 -8.78 9.52 6.35
CA PHE A 94 -8.55 8.79 7.60
C PHE A 94 -7.68 9.55 8.60
N SER A 95 -6.52 10.05 8.19
CA SER A 95 -5.61 10.87 9.00
C SER A 95 -4.87 11.89 8.12
N PRO A 96 -5.39 13.13 8.05
CA PRO A 96 -4.71 14.24 7.40
C PRO A 96 -3.31 14.50 7.96
N GLU A 97 -3.12 14.35 9.29
CA GLU A 97 -1.82 14.58 9.92
C GLU A 97 -0.78 13.58 9.40
N LYS A 98 -1.19 12.33 9.19
CA LYS A 98 -0.30 11.28 8.69
C LYS A 98 0.06 11.48 7.23
N LEU A 99 -0.88 11.99 6.43
CA LEU A 99 -0.61 12.37 5.05
C LEU A 99 0.41 13.50 4.96
N GLU A 100 0.29 14.51 5.83
CA GLU A 100 1.26 15.61 5.88
C GLU A 100 2.66 15.11 6.24
N GLU A 101 2.78 14.26 7.27
CA GLU A 101 4.04 13.62 7.65
C GLU A 101 4.65 12.80 6.49
N LEU A 102 3.81 12.01 5.81
CA LEU A 102 4.26 11.23 4.66
C LEU A 102 4.73 12.13 3.52
N LYS A 103 4.00 13.20 3.20
CA LYS A 103 4.38 14.16 2.13
C LYS A 103 5.68 14.89 2.45
N ASP A 104 5.89 15.30 3.70
CA ASP A 104 7.17 15.87 4.17
C ASP A 104 8.31 14.86 4.00
N LYS A 105 8.09 13.60 4.42
CA LYS A 105 9.08 12.52 4.23
C LYS A 105 9.40 12.26 2.75
N LEU A 106 8.41 12.45 1.89
CA LEU A 106 8.55 12.36 0.44
C LEU A 106 9.04 13.69 -0.21
N GLY A 107 9.34 14.73 0.56
CA GLY A 107 9.81 16.02 0.05
C GLY A 107 8.84 16.69 -0.92
N MET A 108 7.53 16.50 -0.71
CA MET A 108 6.46 17.02 -1.57
C MET A 108 5.89 18.35 -1.07
N ILE A 109 6.30 18.79 0.12
CA ILE A 109 5.93 20.07 0.77
C ILE A 109 7.14 20.68 1.46
#